data_AF-A0A4D7JGC6-F1
#
_entry.id   AF-A0A4D7JGC6-F1
#
_cell.length_a   1.000
_cell.length_b   1.000
_cell.length_c   1.000
_cell.angle_alpha   90.00
_cell.angle_beta   90.00
_cell.angle_gamma   90.00
#
_symmetry.space_group_name_H-M   'P 1'
#
loop_
_entity.id
_entity.type
_entity.pdbx_description
1 polymer ?
#
loop_
_entity_poly.entity_id
_entity_poly.type
_entity_poly.pdbx_seq_one_letter_code
_entity_poly.pdbx_strand_id
1 'polypeptide(L)'
;MKWPLKYLEPYQKHDQSIFFGRNEEIEKLFKLISVHRIAILYGKSGTGKTSLVKCGLAGKYSELDFLDIYIRRENDINISLKKNIREKGSDLIRRGTSIVESLDILYHSTYQTLFLIFDQFEEIFISGTDNEISQFKNDLQKIITQCSYVKIILILREEYLGRLNFFEDDIPDIGNGGLRMRLEKMGKQKIENVIREIISETIFKSQISRENIDTIFDELSDNHGEVDLPYLQIYLKKLFDEVERKNLETIDINKIVTSTNLEDILDQFLEEQLLKAGREFGDEHYLWELLKRNFITEEGTKCVYYPNNTSKL
;
A
#
# COMPACT_ATOMS: atom_id res chain seq x y z
N MET A 1 18.23 4.18 19.34
CA MET A 1 17.28 3.10 19.64
C MET A 1 16.65 2.67 18.33
N LYS A 2 16.31 1.39 18.14
CA LYS A 2 15.70 0.97 16.86
C LYS A 2 14.20 1.28 16.91
N TRP A 3 13.74 2.14 15.99
CA TRP A 3 12.34 2.46 15.80
C TRP A 3 11.51 1.17 15.69
N PRO A 4 10.41 1.01 16.47
CA PRO A 4 9.68 -0.24 16.65
C PRO A 4 8.81 -0.63 15.45
N LEU A 5 8.47 0.33 14.58
CA LEU A 5 7.55 0.14 13.48
C LEU A 5 8.27 0.15 12.14
N LYS A 6 7.57 -0.33 11.11
CA LYS A 6 7.94 0.01 9.75
C LYS A 6 7.55 1.46 9.48
N TYR A 7 8.39 2.16 8.74
CA TYR A 7 8.12 3.53 8.34
C TYR A 7 7.13 3.55 7.15
N LEU A 8 7.41 4.29 6.08
CA LEU A 8 6.51 4.41 4.93
C LEU A 8 6.49 3.18 4.00
N GLU A 9 7.30 2.15 4.28
CA GLU A 9 7.26 0.90 3.53
C GLU A 9 6.05 0.05 3.89
N PRO A 10 5.50 -0.74 2.93
CA PRO A 10 4.43 -1.66 3.23
C PRO A 10 4.89 -2.77 4.19
N TYR A 11 4.05 -3.04 5.18
CA TYR A 11 4.22 -4.15 6.12
C TYR A 11 4.15 -5.48 5.37
N GLN A 12 5.02 -6.42 5.72
CA GLN A 12 5.11 -7.77 5.15
C GLN A 12 4.57 -8.81 6.13
N LYS A 13 4.44 -10.06 5.69
CA LYS A 13 3.98 -11.19 6.52
C LYS A 13 4.77 -11.33 7.84
N HIS A 14 6.09 -11.10 7.82
CA HIS A 14 6.92 -11.16 9.03
C HIS A 14 6.74 -9.96 9.97
N ASP A 15 6.08 -8.88 9.53
CA ASP A 15 5.79 -7.69 10.34
C ASP A 15 4.48 -7.82 11.14
N GLN A 16 3.89 -9.02 11.24
CA GLN A 16 2.57 -9.22 11.88
C GLN A 16 2.50 -8.77 13.34
N SER A 17 3.58 -8.93 14.11
CA SER A 17 3.63 -8.54 15.53
C SER A 17 3.52 -7.03 15.73
N ILE A 18 3.71 -6.24 14.68
CA ILE A 18 3.67 -4.78 14.69
C ILE A 18 2.61 -4.20 13.75
N PHE A 19 1.69 -5.04 13.24
CA PHE A 19 0.63 -4.63 12.32
C PHE A 19 -0.73 -4.54 13.02
N PHE A 20 -1.12 -3.31 13.36
CA PHE A 20 -2.23 -3.03 14.28
C PHE A 20 -3.47 -2.43 13.58
N GLY A 21 -4.63 -2.52 14.26
CA GLY A 21 -5.85 -1.78 13.90
C GLY A 21 -6.61 -2.22 12.64
N ARG A 22 -6.22 -3.34 12.01
CA ARG A 22 -6.83 -3.84 10.75
C ARG A 22 -7.48 -5.23 10.84
N ASN A 23 -7.67 -5.78 12.05
CA ASN A 23 -8.20 -7.13 12.23
C ASN A 23 -9.54 -7.39 11.53
N GLU A 24 -10.49 -6.46 11.63
CA GLU A 24 -11.80 -6.59 10.99
C GLU A 24 -11.69 -6.58 9.46
N GLU A 25 -10.85 -5.71 8.91
CA GLU A 25 -10.62 -5.60 7.48
C GLU A 25 -9.91 -6.85 6.92
N ILE A 26 -8.95 -7.40 7.67
CA ILE A 26 -8.29 -8.66 7.30
C ILE A 26 -9.32 -9.78 7.21
N GLU A 27 -10.19 -9.92 8.22
CA GLU A 27 -11.24 -10.93 8.24
C GLU A 27 -12.25 -10.77 7.09
N LYS A 28 -12.64 -9.53 6.79
CA LYS A 28 -13.53 -9.22 5.65
C LYS A 28 -12.89 -9.62 4.33
N LEU A 29 -11.63 -9.23 4.10
CA LEU A 29 -10.91 -9.56 2.88
C LEU A 29 -10.68 -11.08 2.75
N PHE A 30 -10.32 -11.73 3.85
CA PHE A 30 -10.13 -13.19 3.89
C PHE A 30 -11.41 -13.94 3.54
N LYS A 31 -12.57 -13.52 4.09
CA LYS A 31 -13.88 -14.11 3.73
C LYS A 31 -14.21 -13.88 2.26
N LEU A 32 -14.01 -12.65 1.77
CA LEU A 32 -14.28 -12.29 0.38
C LEU A 32 -13.49 -13.18 -0.59
N ILE A 33 -12.17 -13.30 -0.39
CA ILE A 33 -11.30 -14.11 -1.26
C ILE A 33 -11.45 -15.62 -1.02
N SER A 34 -12.11 -16.04 0.07
CA SER A 34 -12.44 -17.45 0.31
C SER A 34 -13.66 -17.88 -0.49
N VAL A 35 -14.63 -16.98 -0.70
CA VAL A 35 -15.85 -17.24 -1.47
C VAL A 35 -15.64 -16.97 -2.96
N HIS A 36 -14.87 -15.94 -3.30
CA HIS A 36 -14.67 -15.50 -4.68
C HIS A 36 -13.23 -15.73 -5.13
N ARG A 37 -13.05 -16.00 -6.43
CA ARG A 37 -11.71 -16.07 -7.06
C ARG A 37 -11.13 -14.70 -7.38
N ILE A 38 -11.94 -13.64 -7.33
CA ILE A 38 -11.53 -12.27 -7.59
C ILE A 38 -12.01 -11.40 -6.44
N ALA A 39 -11.14 -10.55 -5.93
CA ALA A 39 -11.49 -9.50 -4.97
C ALA A 39 -10.93 -8.16 -5.44
N ILE A 40 -11.72 -7.11 -5.25
CA ILE A 40 -11.34 -5.73 -5.53
C ILE A 40 -11.20 -5.00 -4.20
N LEU A 41 -9.96 -4.66 -3.84
CA LEU A 41 -9.66 -3.85 -2.66
C LEU A 41 -9.41 -2.40 -3.10
N TYR A 42 -10.30 -1.49 -2.72
CA TYR A 42 -10.20 -0.08 -3.12
C TYR A 42 -10.29 0.86 -1.93
N GLY A 43 -9.84 2.11 -2.11
CA GLY A 43 -9.91 3.14 -1.08
C GLY A 43 -8.94 4.28 -1.35
N LYS A 44 -9.06 5.36 -0.57
CA LYS A 44 -8.15 6.52 -0.64
C LYS A 44 -6.68 6.11 -0.56
N SER A 45 -5.79 6.95 -1.10
CA SER A 45 -4.34 6.79 -0.87
C SER A 45 -4.03 6.83 0.63
N GLY A 46 -2.93 6.21 1.05
CA GLY A 46 -2.50 6.22 2.46
C GLY A 46 -3.30 5.31 3.41
N THR A 47 -4.41 4.71 2.97
CA THR A 47 -5.24 3.82 3.82
C THR A 47 -4.60 2.49 4.20
N GLY A 48 -3.45 2.13 3.62
CA GLY A 48 -2.71 0.91 3.94
C GLY A 48 -3.14 -0.34 3.16
N LYS A 49 -3.75 -0.18 1.96
CA LYS A 49 -4.20 -1.30 1.11
C LYS A 49 -3.11 -2.36 0.88
N THR A 50 -1.92 -1.94 0.46
CA THR A 50 -0.80 -2.86 0.19
C THR A 50 -0.38 -3.62 1.45
N SER A 51 -0.29 -2.95 2.61
CA SER A 51 0.03 -3.59 3.90
C SER A 51 -1.07 -4.56 4.36
N LEU A 52 -2.34 -4.23 4.12
CA LEU A 52 -3.46 -5.12 4.43
C LEU A 52 -3.33 -6.46 3.72
N VAL A 53 -2.89 -6.46 2.45
CA VAL A 53 -2.69 -7.69 1.68
C VAL A 53 -1.36 -8.37 2.03
N LYS A 54 -0.24 -7.64 2.02
CA LYS A 54 1.12 -8.18 2.24
C LYS A 54 1.38 -8.69 3.65
N CYS A 55 0.76 -8.09 4.65
CA CYS A 55 0.92 -8.49 6.04
C CYS A 55 -0.34 -9.20 6.53
N GLY A 56 -1.47 -8.49 6.51
CA GLY A 56 -2.71 -8.95 7.11
C GLY A 56 -3.26 -10.23 6.47
N LEU A 57 -3.58 -10.18 5.18
CA LEU A 57 -4.11 -11.33 4.46
C LEU A 57 -3.07 -12.45 4.34
N ALA A 58 -1.83 -12.12 3.96
CA ALA A 58 -0.77 -13.11 3.78
C ALA A 58 -0.51 -13.96 5.03
N GLY A 59 -0.69 -13.37 6.22
CA GLY A 59 -0.53 -14.10 7.47
C GLY A 59 -1.80 -14.76 8.01
N LYS A 60 -2.90 -14.78 7.25
CA LYS A 60 -4.02 -15.72 7.45
C LYS A 60 -3.77 -17.09 6.84
N TYR A 61 -2.77 -17.22 5.97
CA TYR A 61 -2.44 -18.45 5.28
C TYR A 61 -1.09 -19.02 5.75
N SER A 62 -1.00 -20.36 5.83
CA SER A 62 0.29 -21.02 6.01
C SER A 62 1.18 -20.78 4.79
N GLU A 63 2.51 -20.79 4.96
CA GLU A 63 3.45 -20.71 3.83
C GLU A 63 3.30 -21.87 2.84
N LEU A 64 2.68 -22.97 3.28
CA LEU A 64 2.43 -24.15 2.44
C LEU A 64 1.13 -24.06 1.63
N ASP A 65 0.24 -23.10 1.92
CA ASP A 65 -1.11 -23.07 1.33
C ASP A 65 -1.22 -22.17 0.10
N PHE A 66 -0.32 -21.18 -0.03
CA PHE A 66 -0.41 -20.17 -1.07
C PHE A 66 0.95 -19.69 -1.57
N LEU A 67 0.96 -19.26 -2.83
CA LEU A 67 2.07 -18.55 -3.45
C LEU A 67 1.57 -17.19 -3.94
N ASP A 68 2.08 -16.11 -3.36
CA ASP A 68 1.78 -14.76 -3.82
C ASP A 68 2.69 -14.31 -4.97
N ILE A 69 2.07 -13.63 -5.93
CA ILE A 69 2.73 -13.02 -7.08
C ILE A 69 2.24 -11.58 -7.11
N TYR A 70 3.08 -10.66 -6.61
CA TYR A 70 2.77 -9.24 -6.62
C TYR A 70 3.14 -8.65 -7.98
N ILE A 71 2.17 -7.99 -8.61
CA ILE A 71 2.33 -7.35 -9.91
C ILE A 71 2.00 -5.88 -9.76
N ARG A 72 2.91 -5.02 -10.21
CA ARG A 72 2.63 -3.61 -10.53
C ARG A 72 2.81 -3.44 -12.04
N ARG A 73 2.23 -2.38 -12.61
CA ARG A 73 2.33 -2.12 -14.05
C ARG A 73 3.78 -2.02 -14.52
N GLU A 74 4.64 -1.32 -13.78
CA GLU A 74 5.94 -0.85 -14.30
C GLU A 74 5.71 -0.12 -15.65
N ASN A 75 6.30 -0.60 -16.74
CA ASN A 75 6.11 -0.03 -18.07
C ASN A 75 4.88 -0.59 -18.81
N ASP A 76 4.50 -1.84 -18.55
CA ASP A 76 3.36 -2.55 -19.18
C ASP A 76 2.93 -3.72 -18.28
N ILE A 77 1.65 -3.78 -17.93
CA ILE A 77 1.11 -4.77 -16.98
C ILE A 77 1.24 -6.22 -17.48
N ASN A 78 1.14 -6.45 -18.79
CA ASN A 78 1.22 -7.80 -19.38
C ASN A 78 2.65 -8.32 -19.34
N ILE A 79 3.62 -7.43 -19.60
CA ILE A 79 5.04 -7.74 -19.47
C ILE A 79 5.38 -8.03 -18.01
N SER A 80 4.93 -7.17 -17.09
CA SER A 80 5.15 -7.32 -15.65
C SER A 80 4.51 -8.59 -15.10
N LEU A 81 3.30 -8.95 -15.53
CA LEU A 81 2.64 -10.19 -15.15
C LEU A 81 3.49 -11.42 -15.54
N LYS A 82 3.89 -11.52 -16.81
CA LYS A 82 4.70 -12.63 -17.32
C LYS A 82 6.08 -12.69 -16.66
N LYS A 83 6.68 -11.53 -16.37
CA LYS A 83 7.96 -11.41 -15.65
C LYS A 83 7.84 -11.97 -14.23
N ASN A 84 6.88 -11.51 -13.44
CA ASN A 84 6.73 -11.91 -12.04
C ASN A 84 6.36 -13.39 -11.87
N ILE A 85 5.54 -13.95 -12.77
CA ILE A 85 5.23 -15.40 -12.77
C ILE A 85 6.49 -16.21 -13.06
N ARG A 86 7.28 -15.80 -14.07
CA ARG A 86 8.53 -16.49 -14.42
C ARG A 86 9.55 -16.42 -13.28
N GLU A 87 9.68 -15.28 -12.62
CA GLU A 87 10.59 -15.13 -11.47
C GLU A 87 10.24 -16.11 -10.34
N LYS A 88 8.96 -16.38 -10.11
CA LYS A 88 8.50 -17.39 -9.14
C LYS A 88 8.73 -18.83 -9.62
N GLY A 89 8.58 -19.09 -10.92
CA GLY A 89 8.83 -20.42 -11.51
C GLY A 89 10.29 -20.73 -11.84
N SER A 90 11.20 -19.75 -11.71
CA SER A 90 12.63 -19.88 -12.02
C SER A 90 12.87 -20.52 -13.41
N ASP A 91 13.72 -21.55 -13.49
CA ASP A 91 14.09 -22.21 -14.75
C ASP A 91 12.98 -23.08 -15.37
N LEU A 92 11.89 -23.34 -14.65
CA LEU A 92 10.79 -24.17 -15.14
C LEU A 92 9.97 -23.45 -16.23
N ILE A 93 9.95 -22.12 -16.22
CA ILE A 93 9.14 -21.31 -17.12
C ILE A 93 10.03 -20.61 -18.14
N ARG A 94 9.98 -21.08 -19.39
CA ARG A 94 10.80 -20.56 -20.49
C ARG A 94 10.24 -19.26 -21.05
N ARG A 95 11.09 -18.49 -21.74
CA ARG A 95 10.62 -17.32 -22.51
C ARG A 95 9.69 -17.80 -23.63
N GLY A 96 8.55 -17.14 -23.77
CA GLY A 96 7.54 -17.45 -24.79
C GLY A 96 6.45 -18.43 -24.35
N THR A 97 6.58 -19.06 -23.18
CA THR A 97 5.52 -19.88 -22.56
C THR A 97 4.27 -19.03 -22.37
N SER A 98 3.10 -19.62 -22.65
CA SER A 98 1.82 -18.92 -22.49
C SER A 98 1.53 -18.63 -21.01
N ILE A 99 0.66 -17.66 -20.72
CA ILE A 99 0.33 -17.29 -19.35
C ILE A 99 -0.30 -18.44 -18.56
N VAL A 100 -1.23 -19.17 -19.19
CA VAL A 100 -1.91 -20.32 -18.59
C VAL A 100 -0.93 -21.45 -18.32
N GLU A 101 -0.12 -21.82 -19.31
CA GLU A 101 0.90 -22.86 -19.14
C GLU A 101 1.93 -22.50 -18.07
N SER A 102 2.31 -21.23 -17.96
CA SER A 102 3.22 -20.74 -16.91
C SER A 102 2.61 -20.91 -15.51
N LEU A 103 1.30 -20.65 -15.37
CA LEU A 103 0.58 -20.83 -14.11
C LEU A 103 0.37 -22.32 -13.78
N ASP A 104 0.09 -23.17 -14.78
CA ASP A 104 -0.02 -24.62 -14.61
C ASP A 104 1.31 -25.20 -14.10
N ILE A 105 2.43 -24.83 -14.73
CA ILE A 105 3.77 -25.26 -14.29
C ILE A 105 4.04 -24.85 -12.85
N LEU A 106 3.70 -23.61 -12.48
CA LEU A 106 3.93 -23.08 -11.14
C LEU A 106 3.02 -23.72 -10.09
N TYR A 107 1.77 -24.00 -10.45
CA TYR A 107 0.84 -24.73 -9.60
C TYR A 107 1.31 -26.17 -9.38
N HIS A 108 1.71 -26.89 -10.43
CA HIS A 108 2.14 -28.29 -10.29
C HIS A 108 3.49 -28.46 -9.59
N SER A 109 4.33 -27.43 -9.52
CA SER A 109 5.59 -27.47 -8.77
C SER A 109 5.42 -27.25 -7.26
N THR A 110 4.33 -26.59 -6.84
CA THR A 110 4.11 -26.19 -5.44
C THR A 110 2.85 -26.80 -4.82
N TYR A 111 1.85 -27.12 -5.64
CA TYR A 111 0.46 -27.43 -5.29
C TYR A 111 -0.22 -26.36 -4.41
N GLN A 112 0.29 -25.14 -4.46
CA GLN A 112 -0.22 -24.00 -3.70
C GLN A 112 -1.29 -23.24 -4.47
N THR A 113 -2.24 -22.65 -3.76
CA THR A 113 -3.16 -21.69 -4.39
C THR A 113 -2.36 -20.47 -4.84
N LEU A 114 -2.45 -20.10 -6.12
CA LEU A 114 -1.70 -18.96 -6.66
C LEU A 114 -2.50 -17.67 -6.46
N PHE A 115 -1.89 -16.68 -5.83
CA PHE A 115 -2.49 -15.36 -5.63
C PHE A 115 -1.83 -14.34 -6.56
N LEU A 116 -2.55 -13.91 -7.60
CA LEU A 116 -2.13 -12.80 -8.46
C LEU A 116 -2.62 -11.49 -7.84
N ILE A 117 -1.71 -10.70 -7.30
CA ILE A 117 -2.02 -9.48 -6.56
C ILE A 117 -1.55 -8.28 -7.37
N PHE A 118 -2.49 -7.60 -8.00
CA PHE A 118 -2.25 -6.41 -8.79
C PHE A 118 -2.33 -5.17 -7.89
N ASP A 119 -1.18 -4.64 -7.49
CA ASP A 119 -1.07 -3.45 -6.65
C ASP A 119 -0.96 -2.18 -7.52
N GLN A 120 -1.57 -1.08 -7.06
CA GLN A 120 -1.71 0.15 -7.85
C GLN A 120 -2.28 -0.11 -9.26
N PHE A 121 -3.33 -0.94 -9.34
CA PHE A 121 -3.90 -1.36 -10.61
C PHE A 121 -4.40 -0.20 -11.46
N GLU A 122 -4.75 0.94 -10.85
CA GLU A 122 -5.15 2.16 -11.56
C GLU A 122 -4.13 2.63 -12.60
N GLU A 123 -2.84 2.31 -12.45
CA GLU A 123 -1.77 2.71 -13.37
C GLU A 123 -2.02 2.24 -14.81
N ILE A 124 -2.75 1.12 -15.00
CA ILE A 124 -3.14 0.64 -16.33
C ILE A 124 -4.06 1.63 -17.05
N PHE A 125 -4.87 2.39 -16.31
CA PHE A 125 -5.78 3.38 -16.88
C PHE A 125 -5.15 4.77 -16.98
N ILE A 126 -4.09 5.04 -16.21
CA ILE A 126 -3.39 6.32 -16.17
C ILE A 126 -2.38 6.41 -17.32
N SER A 127 -1.56 5.37 -17.47
CA SER A 127 -0.40 5.38 -18.38
C SER A 127 -0.46 4.26 -19.43
N GLY A 128 -1.44 3.36 -19.33
CA GLY A 128 -1.56 2.22 -20.23
C GLY A 128 -2.19 2.55 -21.57
N THR A 129 -1.84 1.74 -22.57
CA THR A 129 -2.41 1.85 -23.92
C THR A 129 -3.66 0.99 -24.07
N ASP A 130 -4.54 1.31 -25.03
CA ASP A 130 -5.73 0.48 -25.31
C ASP A 130 -5.36 -0.98 -25.66
N ASN A 131 -4.22 -1.18 -26.33
CA ASN A 131 -3.70 -2.50 -26.64
C ASN A 131 -3.24 -3.24 -25.37
N GLU A 132 -2.55 -2.56 -24.45
CA GLU A 132 -2.14 -3.12 -23.16
C GLU A 132 -3.36 -3.56 -22.35
N ILE A 133 -4.38 -2.70 -22.23
CA ILE A 133 -5.61 -2.99 -21.49
C ILE A 133 -6.38 -4.15 -22.12
N SER A 134 -6.52 -4.15 -23.46
CA SER A 134 -7.24 -5.21 -24.19
C SER A 134 -6.52 -6.56 -24.08
N GLN A 135 -5.19 -6.57 -24.16
CA GLN A 135 -4.40 -7.78 -23.96
C GLN A 135 -4.55 -8.29 -22.52
N PHE A 136 -4.51 -7.40 -21.53
CA PHE A 136 -4.68 -7.77 -20.14
C PHE A 136 -6.07 -8.37 -19.87
N LYS A 137 -7.14 -7.76 -20.43
CA LYS A 137 -8.51 -8.28 -20.39
C LYS A 137 -8.59 -9.72 -20.91
N ASN A 138 -8.00 -9.97 -22.08
CA ASN A 138 -7.96 -11.30 -22.70
C ASN A 138 -7.17 -12.33 -21.85
N ASP A 139 -6.02 -11.95 -21.32
CA ASP A 139 -5.21 -12.85 -20.49
C ASP A 139 -5.90 -13.14 -19.14
N LEU A 140 -6.55 -12.13 -18.55
CA LEU A 140 -7.34 -12.26 -17.33
C LEU A 140 -8.52 -13.23 -17.53
N GLN A 141 -9.25 -13.12 -18.65
CA GLN A 141 -10.34 -14.04 -18.99
C GLN A 141 -9.84 -15.50 -19.11
N LYS A 142 -8.69 -15.73 -19.75
CA LYS A 142 -8.09 -17.07 -19.84
C LYS A 142 -7.73 -17.62 -18.46
N ILE A 143 -7.15 -16.80 -17.58
CA ILE A 143 -6.79 -17.22 -16.22
C ILE A 143 -8.05 -17.60 -15.42
N ILE A 144 -9.11 -16.80 -15.52
CA ILE A 144 -10.36 -17.06 -14.82
C ILE A 144 -11.01 -18.35 -15.33
N THR A 145 -11.03 -18.57 -16.65
CA THR A 145 -11.70 -19.74 -17.23
C THR A 145 -10.90 -21.04 -17.11
N GLN A 146 -9.57 -20.98 -17.13
CA GLN A 146 -8.72 -22.17 -17.25
C GLN A 146 -7.93 -22.51 -15.98
N CYS A 147 -7.64 -21.55 -15.10
CA CYS A 147 -6.73 -21.74 -13.96
C CYS A 147 -7.47 -21.72 -12.61
N SER A 148 -8.30 -22.72 -12.30
CA SER A 148 -9.18 -22.73 -11.11
C SER A 148 -8.48 -22.55 -9.75
N TYR A 149 -7.19 -22.91 -9.68
CA TYR A 149 -6.31 -22.76 -8.53
C TYR A 149 -5.73 -21.33 -8.36
N VAL A 150 -6.11 -20.39 -9.24
CA VAL A 150 -5.70 -18.98 -9.18
C VAL A 150 -6.79 -18.13 -8.53
N LYS A 151 -6.36 -17.31 -7.57
CA LYS A 151 -7.10 -16.20 -6.96
C LYS A 151 -6.47 -14.87 -7.35
N ILE A 152 -7.29 -13.84 -7.53
CA ILE A 152 -6.89 -12.54 -8.07
C ILE A 152 -7.33 -11.44 -7.11
N ILE A 153 -6.42 -10.53 -6.78
CA ILE A 153 -6.72 -9.35 -5.97
C ILE A 153 -6.33 -8.11 -6.78
N LEU A 154 -7.31 -7.27 -7.10
CA LEU A 154 -7.09 -5.97 -7.72
C LEU A 154 -7.09 -4.90 -6.63
N ILE A 155 -5.96 -4.25 -6.42
CA ILE A 155 -5.82 -3.16 -5.45
C ILE A 155 -5.76 -1.85 -6.21
N LEU A 156 -6.70 -0.94 -5.94
CA LEU A 156 -6.75 0.33 -6.64
C LEU A 156 -7.21 1.50 -5.78
N ARG A 157 -7.00 2.71 -6.30
CA ARG A 157 -7.56 3.94 -5.76
C ARG A 157 -9.07 4.06 -6.05
N GLU A 158 -9.82 4.66 -5.12
CA GLU A 158 -11.29 4.66 -5.16
C GLU A 158 -11.87 5.41 -6.36
N GLU A 159 -11.22 6.48 -6.80
CA GLU A 159 -11.60 7.30 -7.94
C GLU A 159 -11.46 6.57 -9.29
N TYR A 160 -10.69 5.46 -9.34
CA TYR A 160 -10.55 4.62 -10.53
C TYR A 160 -11.49 3.41 -10.51
N LEU A 161 -12.29 3.21 -9.45
CA LEU A 161 -13.19 2.07 -9.34
C LEU A 161 -14.16 1.97 -10.52
N GLY A 162 -14.71 3.10 -10.97
CA GLY A 162 -15.64 3.14 -12.11
C GLY A 162 -15.01 2.70 -13.44
N ARG A 163 -13.68 2.75 -13.58
CA ARG A 163 -12.98 2.28 -14.78
C ARG A 163 -13.00 0.76 -14.93
N LEU A 164 -13.27 0.02 -13.84
CA LEU A 164 -13.36 -1.45 -13.88
C LEU A 164 -14.55 -1.97 -14.71
N ASN A 165 -15.55 -1.14 -15.01
CA ASN A 165 -16.66 -1.51 -15.88
C ASN A 165 -16.18 -1.95 -17.28
N PHE A 166 -14.98 -1.54 -17.70
CA PHE A 166 -14.35 -2.04 -18.92
C PHE A 166 -14.21 -3.57 -18.96
N PHE A 167 -14.09 -4.23 -17.80
CA PHE A 167 -13.92 -5.67 -17.66
C PHE A 167 -15.23 -6.43 -17.41
N GLU A 168 -16.38 -5.74 -17.32
CA GLU A 168 -17.64 -6.32 -16.88
C GLU A 168 -18.18 -7.42 -17.83
N ASP A 169 -17.93 -7.29 -19.13
CA ASP A 169 -18.36 -8.28 -20.13
C ASP A 169 -17.73 -9.67 -19.88
N ASP A 170 -16.47 -9.72 -19.42
CA ASP A 170 -15.73 -10.96 -19.21
C ASP A 170 -15.72 -11.41 -17.76
N ILE A 171 -15.93 -10.47 -16.84
CA ILE A 171 -15.95 -10.72 -15.40
C ILE A 171 -17.27 -10.17 -14.86
N PRO A 172 -18.35 -10.96 -14.98
CA PRO A 172 -19.61 -10.62 -14.36
C PRO A 172 -19.38 -10.31 -12.88
N ASP A 173 -20.05 -9.27 -12.39
CA ASP A 173 -19.93 -8.74 -11.03
C ASP A 173 -18.64 -8.00 -10.65
N ILE A 174 -17.67 -7.80 -11.56
CA ILE A 174 -16.56 -6.84 -11.30
C ILE A 174 -17.11 -5.40 -11.15
N GLY A 175 -18.20 -5.13 -11.85
CA GLY A 175 -19.07 -3.95 -11.80
C GLY A 175 -19.98 -3.89 -10.56
N ASN A 176 -20.28 -5.04 -9.95
CA ASN A 176 -21.29 -5.18 -8.90
C ASN A 176 -20.63 -5.32 -7.51
N GLY A 177 -21.34 -4.89 -6.46
CA GLY A 177 -20.76 -4.76 -5.11
C GLY A 177 -20.18 -6.05 -4.51
N GLY A 178 -20.56 -7.23 -5.01
CA GLY A 178 -20.23 -8.53 -4.41
C GLY A 178 -18.73 -8.85 -4.36
N LEU A 179 -17.92 -8.33 -5.28
CA LEU A 179 -16.47 -8.57 -5.33
C LEU A 179 -15.65 -7.48 -4.65
N ARG A 180 -16.30 -6.45 -4.09
CA ARG A 180 -15.67 -5.19 -3.73
C ARG A 180 -15.56 -5.01 -2.22
N MET A 181 -14.39 -4.57 -1.77
CA MET A 181 -14.15 -4.15 -0.40
C MET A 181 -13.50 -2.78 -0.39
N ARG A 182 -14.19 -1.81 0.21
CA ARG A 182 -13.62 -0.49 0.49
C ARG A 182 -12.79 -0.54 1.78
N LEU A 183 -11.57 -0.04 1.71
CA LEU A 183 -10.71 0.20 2.86
C LEU A 183 -10.82 1.66 3.26
N GLU A 184 -11.48 1.90 4.40
CA GLU A 184 -11.64 3.23 4.96
C GLU A 184 -10.37 3.69 5.70
N LYS A 185 -10.22 5.01 5.83
CA LYS A 185 -9.27 5.60 6.78
C LYS A 185 -9.64 5.17 8.20
N MET A 186 -8.66 5.23 9.11
CA MET A 186 -8.92 4.91 10.51
C MET A 186 -9.54 6.11 11.21
N GLY A 187 -10.68 5.89 11.87
CA GLY A 187 -11.28 6.88 12.77
C GLY A 187 -10.70 6.80 14.19
N LYS A 188 -11.17 7.72 15.04
CA LYS A 188 -10.66 7.94 16.42
C LYS A 188 -10.39 6.67 17.22
N GLN A 189 -11.40 5.82 17.41
CA GLN A 189 -11.26 4.62 18.24
C GLN A 189 -10.19 3.65 17.72
N LYS A 190 -10.07 3.48 16.40
CA LYS A 190 -9.04 2.61 15.80
C LYS A 190 -7.65 3.21 15.98
N ILE A 191 -7.50 4.52 15.78
CA ILE A 191 -6.24 5.22 15.97
C ILE A 191 -5.77 5.17 17.42
N GLU A 192 -6.67 5.43 18.39
CA GLU A 192 -6.33 5.33 19.81
C GLU A 192 -5.80 3.96 20.18
N ASN A 193 -6.46 2.89 19.71
CA ASN A 193 -6.02 1.52 19.95
C ASN A 193 -4.67 1.24 19.31
N VAL A 194 -4.46 1.66 18.06
CA VAL A 194 -3.19 1.52 17.35
C VAL A 194 -2.06 2.22 18.11
N ILE A 195 -2.24 3.46 18.55
CA ILE A 195 -1.23 4.21 19.31
C ILE A 195 -0.91 3.49 20.63
N ARG A 196 -1.91 2.97 21.34
CA ARG A 196 -1.70 2.19 22.57
C ARG A 196 -0.90 0.92 22.33
N GLU A 197 -1.25 0.16 21.28
CA GLU A 197 -0.55 -1.08 20.92
C GLU A 197 0.92 -0.79 20.57
N ILE A 198 1.17 0.21 19.72
CA ILE A 198 2.53 0.66 19.36
C ILE A 198 3.36 0.97 20.62
N ILE A 199 2.81 1.78 21.53
CA ILE A 199 3.54 2.19 22.74
C ILE A 199 3.77 1.00 23.67
N SER A 200 2.82 0.07 23.77
CA SER A 200 2.97 -1.13 24.60
C SER A 200 4.10 -2.06 24.14
N GLU A 201 4.40 -2.07 22.84
CA GLU A 201 5.50 -2.84 22.24
C GLU A 201 6.86 -2.13 22.32
N THR A 202 6.90 -0.90 22.81
CA THR A 202 8.15 -0.13 22.98
C THR A 202 8.72 -0.24 24.39
N ILE A 203 9.96 0.21 24.59
CA ILE A 203 10.55 0.30 25.94
C ILE A 203 9.78 1.26 26.85
N PHE A 204 8.96 2.16 26.29
CA PHE A 204 8.12 3.12 27.02
C PHE A 204 6.85 2.50 27.58
N LYS A 205 6.89 1.19 27.93
CA LYS A 205 5.75 0.39 28.37
C LYS A 205 4.93 1.20 29.39
N SER A 206 3.75 1.63 28.94
CA SER A 206 2.69 2.30 29.71
C SER A 206 2.79 3.82 30.01
N GLN A 207 3.61 4.61 29.32
CA GLN A 207 3.78 6.04 29.66
C GLN A 207 3.23 7.06 28.64
N ILE A 208 1.99 6.86 28.18
CA ILE A 208 1.23 7.91 27.49
C ILE A 208 -0.13 8.12 28.17
N SER A 209 -0.46 9.38 28.47
CA SER A 209 -1.78 9.73 29.01
C SER A 209 -2.86 9.62 27.92
N ARG A 210 -4.13 9.46 28.33
CA ARG A 210 -5.25 9.55 27.37
C ARG A 210 -5.28 10.90 26.66
N GLU A 211 -5.04 11.97 27.42
CA GLU A 211 -4.96 13.36 26.92
C GLU A 211 -3.92 13.51 25.81
N ASN A 212 -2.77 12.83 25.92
CA ASN A 212 -1.75 12.87 24.87
C ASN A 212 -2.21 12.13 23.62
N ILE A 213 -2.89 10.98 23.75
CA ILE A 213 -3.45 10.27 22.59
C ILE A 213 -4.52 11.11 21.89
N ASP A 214 -5.41 11.73 22.67
CA ASP A 214 -6.43 12.66 22.16
C ASP A 214 -5.77 13.82 21.40
N THR A 215 -4.71 14.41 21.98
CA THR A 215 -3.93 15.48 21.33
C THR A 215 -3.34 15.02 19.99
N ILE A 216 -2.73 13.82 19.92
CA ILE A 216 -2.20 13.27 18.66
C ILE A 216 -3.32 13.10 17.63
N PHE A 217 -4.46 12.58 18.06
CA PHE A 217 -5.59 12.37 17.16
C PHE A 217 -6.12 13.70 16.61
N ASP A 218 -6.36 14.67 17.49
CA ASP A 218 -6.91 15.97 17.12
C ASP A 218 -5.97 16.73 16.16
N GLU A 219 -4.65 16.62 16.37
CA GLU A 219 -3.62 17.19 15.50
C GLU A 219 -3.59 16.55 14.09
N LEU A 220 -3.83 15.23 14.01
CA LEU A 220 -3.69 14.46 12.77
C LEU A 220 -4.99 14.25 12.00
N SER A 221 -6.13 14.47 12.65
CA SER A 221 -7.43 14.22 12.05
C SER A 221 -7.78 15.28 11.00
N ASP A 222 -8.30 14.84 9.86
CA ASP A 222 -8.88 15.74 8.88
C ASP A 222 -10.28 16.24 9.33
N ASN A 223 -10.90 17.12 8.53
CA ASN A 223 -12.23 17.67 8.81
C ASN A 223 -13.34 16.61 8.96
N HIS A 224 -13.07 15.34 8.63
CA HIS A 224 -14.00 14.23 8.77
C HIS A 224 -13.67 13.34 9.99
N GLY A 225 -12.68 13.69 10.81
CA GLY A 225 -12.24 12.86 11.93
C GLY A 225 -11.50 11.60 11.49
N GLU A 226 -10.89 11.62 10.29
CA GLU A 226 -10.11 10.52 9.74
C GLU A 226 -8.61 10.86 9.73
N VAL A 227 -7.76 9.87 10.01
CA VAL A 227 -6.30 10.06 10.01
C VAL A 227 -5.66 9.38 8.80
N ASP A 228 -4.74 10.10 8.15
CA ASP A 228 -3.86 9.51 7.14
C ASP A 228 -2.70 8.76 7.82
N LEU A 229 -2.56 7.46 7.56
CA LEU A 229 -1.62 6.60 8.28
C LEU A 229 -0.15 7.01 8.09
N PRO A 230 0.30 7.38 6.87
CA PRO A 230 1.57 8.07 6.66
C PRO A 230 1.83 9.23 7.63
N TYR A 231 0.85 10.11 7.88
CA TYR A 231 1.02 11.24 8.79
C TYR A 231 1.20 10.79 10.23
N LEU A 232 0.41 9.80 10.66
CA LEU A 232 0.60 9.17 11.97
C LEU A 232 2.00 8.57 12.11
N GLN A 233 2.49 7.85 11.10
CA GLN A 233 3.82 7.24 11.13
C GLN A 233 4.95 8.29 11.21
N ILE A 234 4.86 9.36 10.42
CA ILE A 234 5.83 10.46 10.44
C ILE A 234 5.80 11.17 11.80
N TYR A 235 4.61 11.50 12.29
CA TYR A 235 4.42 12.18 13.57
C TYR A 235 4.97 11.35 14.73
N LEU A 236 4.56 10.08 14.84
CA LEU A 236 5.06 9.20 15.89
C LEU A 236 6.58 9.01 15.76
N LYS A 237 7.13 8.87 14.55
CA LYS A 237 8.58 8.75 14.38
C LYS A 237 9.32 9.94 14.98
N LYS A 238 8.89 11.16 14.65
CA LYS A 238 9.48 12.38 15.21
C LYS A 238 9.31 12.47 16.72
N LEU A 239 8.12 12.16 17.22
CA LEU A 239 7.84 12.17 18.65
C LEU A 239 8.81 11.24 19.41
N PHE A 240 8.99 10.02 18.93
CA PHE A 240 9.91 9.06 19.55
C PHE A 240 11.37 9.45 19.41
N ASP A 241 11.78 10.04 18.29
CA ASP A 241 13.15 10.53 18.11
C ASP A 241 13.47 11.67 19.08
N GLU A 242 12.51 12.56 19.34
CA GLU A 242 12.66 13.62 20.34
C GLU A 242 12.69 13.09 21.78
N VAL A 243 11.85 12.10 22.11
CA VAL A 243 11.88 11.41 23.41
C VAL A 243 13.24 10.77 23.64
N GLU A 244 13.78 10.07 22.64
CA GLU A 244 15.11 9.48 22.72
C GLU A 244 16.20 10.54 22.86
N ARG A 245 16.17 11.59 22.02
CA ARG A 245 17.17 12.67 22.03
C ARG A 245 17.23 13.40 23.36
N LYS A 246 16.07 13.61 24.01
CA LYS A 246 15.95 14.26 25.32
C LYS A 246 16.12 13.27 26.48
N ASN A 247 16.31 11.97 26.21
CA ASN A 247 16.39 10.89 27.20
C ASN A 247 15.23 10.93 28.20
N LEU A 248 14.01 11.13 27.70
CA LEU A 248 12.80 11.22 28.52
C LEU A 248 12.27 9.82 28.81
N GLU A 249 11.82 9.60 30.05
CA GLU A 249 11.19 8.34 30.44
C GLU A 249 9.71 8.27 30.00
N THR A 250 9.02 9.43 30.02
CA THR A 250 7.58 9.57 29.71
C THR A 250 7.33 10.28 28.37
N ILE A 251 6.29 9.89 27.65
CA ILE A 251 5.79 10.65 26.49
C ILE A 251 4.83 11.74 26.99
N ASP A 252 5.36 12.94 27.20
CA ASP A 252 4.58 14.16 27.48
C ASP A 252 4.64 15.12 26.29
N ILE A 253 3.59 15.12 25.46
CA ILE A 253 3.56 15.84 24.19
C ILE A 253 3.86 17.33 24.39
N ASN A 254 3.32 17.93 25.46
CA ASN A 254 3.52 19.34 25.79
C ASN A 254 4.99 19.71 26.09
N LYS A 255 5.82 18.73 26.47
CA LYS A 255 7.26 18.91 26.73
C LYS A 255 8.15 18.49 25.55
N ILE A 256 7.62 17.66 24.67
CA ILE A 256 8.37 17.03 23.58
C ILE A 256 8.23 17.86 22.30
N VAL A 257 7.00 18.21 21.93
CA VAL A 257 6.68 18.91 20.70
C VAL A 257 6.85 20.41 20.91
N THR A 258 8.03 20.92 20.58
CA THR A 258 8.30 22.36 20.48
C THR A 258 7.90 22.94 19.12
N SER A 259 7.66 22.08 18.12
CA SER A 259 7.18 22.44 16.78
C SER A 259 5.66 22.52 16.78
N THR A 260 5.17 23.73 16.60
CA THR A 260 3.78 24.11 16.36
C THR A 260 3.21 23.37 15.14
N ASN A 261 2.22 22.49 15.30
CA ASN A 261 1.41 21.91 14.22
C ASN A 261 2.05 20.79 13.33
N LEU A 262 1.19 19.99 12.69
CA LEU A 262 1.55 18.90 11.76
C LEU A 262 2.33 19.40 10.51
N GLU A 263 2.08 20.63 10.06
CA GLU A 263 2.73 21.18 8.85
C GLU A 263 4.24 21.32 9.07
N ASP A 264 4.65 21.88 10.21
CA ASP A 264 6.07 21.98 10.59
C ASP A 264 6.73 20.59 10.63
N ILE A 265 6.00 19.56 11.08
CA ILE A 265 6.48 18.18 11.12
C ILE A 265 6.70 17.62 9.71
N LEU A 266 5.76 17.85 8.80
CA LEU A 266 5.87 17.38 7.42
C LEU A 266 6.97 18.13 6.66
N ASP A 267 7.12 19.43 6.91
CA ASP A 267 8.13 20.27 6.26
C ASP A 267 9.54 19.82 6.63
N GLN A 268 9.88 19.71 7.92
CA GLN A 268 11.23 19.25 8.26
C GLN A 268 11.45 17.79 7.84
N PHE A 269 10.39 16.97 7.80
CA PHE A 269 10.52 15.59 7.28
C PHE A 269 10.92 15.60 5.80
N LEU A 270 10.27 16.44 5.01
CA LEU A 270 10.55 16.59 3.58
C LEU A 270 11.96 17.13 3.35
N GLU A 271 12.38 18.17 4.09
CA GLU A 271 13.75 18.70 4.06
C GLU A 271 14.79 17.61 4.39
N GLU A 272 14.56 16.82 5.45
CA GLU A 272 15.45 15.71 5.81
C GLU A 272 15.56 14.64 4.72
N GLN A 273 14.45 14.30 4.04
CA GLN A 273 14.49 13.33 2.94
C GLN A 273 15.23 13.88 1.73
N LEU A 274 15.06 15.16 1.42
CA LEU A 274 15.77 15.82 0.32
C LEU A 274 17.26 15.93 0.57
N LEU A 275 17.67 16.26 1.78
CA LEU A 275 19.06 16.26 2.20
C LEU A 275 19.70 14.87 2.05
N LYS A 276 18.98 13.81 2.42
CA LYS A 276 19.45 12.42 2.26
C LYS A 276 19.54 12.02 0.79
N ALA A 277 18.49 12.26 0.02
CA ALA A 277 18.46 11.98 -1.40
C ALA A 277 19.52 12.79 -2.15
N GLY A 278 19.78 14.02 -1.72
CA GLY A 278 20.78 14.88 -2.36
C GLY A 278 22.21 14.39 -2.16
N ARG A 279 22.50 13.78 -1.00
CA ARG A 279 23.79 13.10 -0.77
C ARG A 279 23.97 11.87 -1.67
N GLU A 280 22.89 11.23 -2.09
CA GLU A 280 22.90 9.98 -2.87
C GLU A 280 22.82 10.23 -4.39
N PHE A 281 22.03 11.22 -4.83
CA PHE A 281 21.67 11.43 -6.23
C PHE A 281 22.05 12.81 -6.80
N GLY A 282 22.63 13.73 -6.02
CA GLY A 282 23.09 15.06 -6.49
C GLY A 282 22.40 16.25 -5.80
N ASP A 283 22.66 17.48 -6.24
CA ASP A 283 22.24 18.74 -5.58
C ASP A 283 20.78 18.74 -5.06
N GLU A 284 20.62 19.00 -3.77
CA GLU A 284 19.32 19.14 -3.08
C GLU A 284 18.40 20.14 -3.77
N HIS A 285 18.95 21.26 -4.26
CA HIS A 285 18.18 22.29 -4.94
C HIS A 285 17.56 21.76 -6.24
N TYR A 286 18.28 20.89 -6.96
CA TYR A 286 17.77 20.27 -8.18
C TYR A 286 16.62 19.30 -7.89
N LEU A 287 16.74 18.50 -6.82
CA LEU A 287 15.67 17.61 -6.38
C LEU A 287 14.41 18.38 -5.98
N TRP A 288 14.58 19.51 -5.29
CA TRP A 288 13.47 20.38 -4.90
C TRP A 288 12.71 20.96 -6.09
N GLU A 289 13.44 21.49 -7.07
CA GLU A 289 12.86 21.98 -8.32
C GLU A 289 12.15 20.87 -9.10
N LEU A 290 12.72 19.67 -9.11
CA LEU A 290 12.12 18.51 -9.78
C LEU A 290 10.81 18.09 -9.10
N LEU A 291 10.75 18.11 -7.76
CA LEU A 291 9.52 17.82 -7.02
C LEU A 291 8.46 18.89 -7.27
N LYS A 292 8.81 20.18 -7.16
CA LYS A 292 7.89 21.29 -7.41
C LYS A 292 7.33 21.24 -8.83
N ARG A 293 8.18 21.07 -9.84
CA ARG A 293 7.78 21.07 -11.25
C ARG A 293 6.84 19.90 -11.59
N ASN A 294 7.03 18.75 -10.95
CA ASN A 294 6.37 17.50 -11.33
C ASN A 294 5.18 17.11 -10.44
N PHE A 295 5.18 17.53 -9.17
CA PHE A 295 4.18 17.10 -8.18
C PHE A 295 3.33 18.24 -7.63
N ILE A 296 3.62 19.50 -8.00
CA ILE A 296 2.87 20.68 -7.59
C ILE A 296 2.41 21.42 -8.86
N THR A 297 1.13 21.78 -8.92
CA THR A 297 0.59 22.61 -10.01
C THR A 297 1.02 24.07 -9.84
N GLU A 298 0.88 24.88 -10.88
CA GLU A 298 1.15 26.34 -10.80
C GLU A 298 0.26 27.05 -9.77
N GLU A 299 -0.89 26.45 -9.44
CA GLU A 299 -1.83 26.89 -8.41
C GLU A 299 -1.49 26.36 -7.00
N GLY A 300 -0.39 25.62 -6.83
CA GLY A 300 0.05 25.08 -5.54
C GLY A 300 -0.67 23.81 -5.08
N THR A 301 -1.41 23.13 -5.97
CA THR A 301 -2.13 21.88 -5.62
C THR A 301 -1.35 20.64 -6.05
N LYS A 302 -1.70 19.48 -5.48
CA LYS A 302 -1.04 18.20 -5.81
C LYS A 302 -1.26 17.82 -7.28
N CYS A 303 -0.17 17.66 -8.03
CA CYS A 303 -0.18 17.21 -9.42
C CYS A 303 -0.07 15.68 -9.50
N VAL A 304 -0.76 15.07 -10.47
CA VAL A 304 -0.56 13.66 -10.83
C VAL A 304 0.60 13.61 -11.83
N TYR A 305 1.72 13.01 -11.42
CA TYR A 305 2.89 12.89 -12.27
C TYR A 305 2.70 11.79 -13.31
N TYR A 306 2.87 12.14 -14.59
CA TYR A 306 2.87 11.20 -15.71
C TYR A 306 4.31 11.10 -16.25
N PRO A 307 5.05 10.00 -15.99
CA PRO A 307 6.47 9.90 -16.33
C PRO A 307 6.78 10.03 -17.83
N ASN A 308 5.79 9.88 -18.71
CA ASN A 308 5.95 9.95 -20.17
C ASN A 308 5.55 11.30 -20.80
N ASN A 309 5.19 12.32 -19.99
CA ASN A 309 4.86 13.64 -20.53
C ASN A 309 6.15 14.48 -20.67
N THR A 310 6.94 14.20 -21.71
CA THR A 310 8.15 14.95 -22.09
C THR A 310 7.87 16.37 -22.60
N SER A 311 6.65 16.89 -22.44
CA SER A 311 6.24 18.23 -22.82
C SER A 311 6.74 19.34 -21.88
N LYS A 312 7.43 18.98 -20.77
CA LYS A 312 8.15 19.90 -19.90
C LYS A 312 9.60 19.42 -19.67
N LEU A 313 10.36 19.16 -20.73
CA LEU A 313 11.82 19.18 -20.65
C LEU A 313 12.31 20.59 -20.97
#